data_AF-A0A9E1J5S3-F1
#
_entry.id   AF-A0A9E1J5S3-F1
#
_cell.length_a   1.000
_cell.length_b   1.000
_cell.length_c   1.000
_cell.angle_alpha   90.00
_cell.angle_beta   90.00
_cell.angle_gamma   90.00
#
_symmetry.space_group_name_H-M   'P 1'
#
loop_
_entity.id
_entity.type
_entity.pdbx_description
1 polymer ?
#
loop_
_entity_poly.entity_id
_entity_poly.type
_entity_poly.pdbx_seq_one_letter_code
_entity_poly.pdbx_strand_id
1 'polypeptide(L)'
;GRVDFGVGTGFTGRRTMGYGAMKMDDMEDHIQAVYGMLSGDIVEVPFEGARPKANFLNPELGLINIDDPVPLHISAFGPRSRALTAKLKAAWIDIVFTERTGIRDLQRMQSSWAEAGNAPEDLYATMLTLGCVLAEGEAYDSDRAIAHAGPGAAIFMHAIVEAEAKGGDKINLPDWQRDLVDQYHQLYQSYQPVDAKYLSLHRGHMMFVRDDERHLVTGDLIREKTFTGTRDELVERLTNLKNAGYSQIAVQYNPGREDMLEDWAPILGAVQAA
;
A
#
# COMPACT_ATOMS: atom_id res chain seq x y z
N GLY A 1 18.64 4.94 16.20
CA GLY A 1 17.92 4.98 14.93
C GLY A 1 17.16 3.69 14.73
N ARG A 2 15.86 3.67 14.98
CA ARG A 2 14.95 2.53 14.69
C ARG A 2 13.60 3.02 14.15
N VAL A 3 13.64 4.18 13.50
CA VAL A 3 12.46 4.89 13.01
C VAL A 3 12.72 5.20 11.56
N ASP A 4 11.78 4.81 10.71
CA ASP A 4 11.74 5.16 9.30
C ASP A 4 10.58 6.13 9.07
N PHE A 5 10.71 7.02 8.10
CA PHE A 5 9.66 7.96 7.71
C PHE A 5 9.00 7.49 6.41
N GLY A 6 7.85 6.83 6.54
CA GLY A 6 7.01 6.40 5.43
C GLY A 6 5.98 7.45 5.03
N VAL A 7 5.94 7.81 3.75
CA VAL A 7 4.97 8.77 3.19
C VAL A 7 4.35 8.28 1.88
N GLY A 8 3.17 8.81 1.57
CA GLY A 8 2.50 8.62 0.30
C GLY A 8 1.40 9.66 0.13
N THR A 9 0.87 9.80 -1.09
CA THR A 9 -0.15 10.82 -1.37
C THR A 9 -1.51 10.54 -0.74
N GLY A 10 -1.69 9.35 -0.16
CA GLY A 10 -2.87 8.93 0.57
C GLY A 10 -3.95 8.29 -0.31
N PHE A 11 -4.53 7.20 0.21
CA PHE A 11 -5.69 6.51 -0.36
C PHE A 11 -6.86 6.59 0.63
N THR A 12 -7.21 5.50 1.32
CA THR A 12 -8.32 5.42 2.27
C THR A 12 -8.24 6.48 3.36
N GLY A 13 -7.05 6.74 3.92
CA GLY A 13 -6.88 7.75 4.97
C GLY A 13 -7.33 9.16 4.55
N ARG A 14 -7.09 9.56 3.28
CA ARG A 14 -7.57 10.86 2.77
C ARG A 14 -9.00 10.79 2.26
N ARG A 15 -9.37 9.70 1.59
CA ARG A 15 -10.72 9.47 1.05
C ARG A 15 -11.78 9.50 2.15
N THR A 16 -11.48 8.92 3.32
CA THR A 16 -12.36 8.94 4.51
C THR A 16 -12.49 10.31 5.18
N MET A 17 -11.63 11.26 4.84
CA MET A 17 -11.78 12.68 5.22
C MET A 17 -12.43 13.52 4.10
N GLY A 18 -12.93 12.89 3.02
CA GLY A 18 -13.53 13.58 1.87
C GLY A 18 -12.52 14.18 0.89
N TYR A 19 -11.22 13.92 1.05
CA TYR A 19 -10.17 14.46 0.18
C TYR A 19 -9.71 13.45 -0.89
N GLY A 20 -9.28 13.97 -2.04
CA GLY A 20 -8.48 13.22 -3.00
C GLY A 20 -7.03 13.04 -2.53
N ALA A 21 -6.23 12.32 -3.32
CA ALA A 21 -4.79 12.22 -3.10
C ALA A 21 -4.14 13.61 -3.03
N MET A 22 -3.12 13.75 -2.19
CA MET A 22 -2.32 14.98 -2.10
C MET A 22 -1.62 15.26 -3.45
N LYS A 23 -1.41 16.54 -3.77
CA LYS A 23 -0.58 16.91 -4.94
C LYS A 23 0.86 16.49 -4.68
N MET A 24 1.58 16.11 -5.74
CA MET A 24 2.95 15.65 -5.61
C MET A 24 3.86 16.72 -5.03
N ASP A 25 3.72 17.97 -5.49
CA ASP A 25 4.53 19.09 -5.06
C ASP A 25 4.29 19.41 -3.58
N ASP A 26 3.04 19.33 -3.10
CA ASP A 26 2.71 19.49 -1.67
C ASP A 26 3.37 18.40 -0.81
N MET A 27 3.45 17.17 -1.31
CA MET A 27 4.14 16.07 -0.61
C MET A 27 5.66 16.29 -0.59
N GLU A 28 6.24 16.76 -1.70
CA GLU A 28 7.67 17.09 -1.74
C GLU A 28 8.02 18.22 -0.77
N ASP A 29 7.24 19.31 -0.76
CA ASP A 29 7.40 20.43 0.18
C ASP A 29 7.31 19.93 1.64
N HIS A 30 6.36 19.03 1.93
CA HIS A 30 6.22 18.43 3.27
C HIS A 30 7.45 17.60 3.67
N ILE A 31 7.97 16.77 2.76
CA ILE A 31 9.19 15.98 3.00
C ILE A 31 10.37 16.92 3.28
N GLN A 32 10.59 17.94 2.46
CA GLN A 32 11.67 18.90 2.65
C GLN A 32 11.59 19.61 4.00
N ALA A 33 10.40 20.04 4.42
CA ALA A 33 10.20 20.66 5.73
C ALA A 33 10.53 19.70 6.88
N VAL A 34 10.08 18.44 6.83
CA VAL A 34 10.39 17.43 7.85
C VAL A 34 11.89 17.17 7.94
N TYR A 35 12.58 16.96 6.82
CA TYR A 35 14.03 16.69 6.81
C TYR A 35 14.87 17.89 7.22
N GLY A 36 14.45 19.12 6.88
CA GLY A 36 15.13 20.31 7.38
C GLY A 36 15.03 20.41 8.90
N MET A 37 13.84 20.20 9.49
CA MET A 37 13.71 20.17 10.96
C MET A 37 14.48 19.02 11.61
N LEU A 38 14.48 17.82 11.00
CA LEU A 38 15.30 16.69 11.48
C LEU A 38 16.81 16.95 11.36
N SER A 39 17.24 17.89 10.50
CA SER A 39 18.63 18.34 10.43
C SER A 39 18.94 19.46 11.43
N GLY A 40 17.96 19.86 12.24
CA GLY A 40 18.06 20.97 13.19
C GLY A 40 17.90 22.36 12.55
N ASP A 41 17.51 22.44 11.28
CA ASP A 41 17.35 23.71 10.56
C ASP A 41 16.02 24.41 10.86
N ILE A 42 16.02 25.74 10.77
CA ILE A 42 14.79 26.54 10.76
C ILE A 42 14.26 26.59 9.33
N VAL A 43 13.08 26.01 9.11
CA VAL A 43 12.45 25.89 7.78
C VAL A 43 11.17 26.71 7.68
N GLU A 44 10.80 27.13 6.46
CA GLU A 44 9.49 27.73 6.20
C GLU A 44 8.43 26.64 5.97
N VAL A 45 7.30 26.73 6.67
CA VAL A 45 6.21 25.75 6.57
C VAL A 45 4.90 26.44 6.19
N PRO A 46 4.14 25.97 5.19
CA PRO A 46 2.82 26.52 4.89
C PRO A 46 1.86 26.30 6.06
N PHE A 47 1.39 27.39 6.68
CA PHE A 47 0.46 27.35 7.81
C PHE A 47 -0.45 28.58 7.78
N GLU A 48 -1.77 28.36 7.85
CA GLU A 48 -2.81 29.43 7.85
C GLU A 48 -2.65 30.49 6.74
N GLY A 49 -2.25 30.07 5.53
CA GLY A 49 -2.08 30.97 4.38
C GLY A 49 -0.78 31.78 4.38
N ALA A 50 0.11 31.56 5.36
CA ALA A 50 1.45 32.11 5.43
C ALA A 50 2.53 31.01 5.34
N ARG A 51 3.80 31.41 5.38
CA ARG A 51 4.97 30.51 5.45
C ARG A 51 5.85 30.85 6.66
N PRO A 52 5.35 30.68 7.91
CA PRO A 52 6.16 30.93 9.09
C PRO A 52 7.37 29.99 9.18
N LYS A 53 8.35 30.40 10.00
CA LYS A 53 9.52 29.60 10.32
C LYS A 53 9.22 28.62 11.46
N ALA A 54 9.66 27.37 11.31
CA ALA A 54 9.47 26.29 12.28
C ALA A 54 10.77 25.48 12.48
N ASN A 55 10.93 24.94 13.69
CA ASN A 55 11.95 23.95 14.06
C ASN A 55 11.53 23.26 15.38
N PHE A 56 12.18 22.15 15.74
CA PHE A 56 12.02 21.53 17.04
C PHE A 56 12.54 22.44 18.17
N LEU A 57 11.82 22.47 19.28
CA LEU A 57 12.21 23.19 20.48
C LEU A 57 12.99 22.27 21.41
N ASN A 58 14.07 22.79 21.98
CA ASN A 58 14.87 22.13 23.01
C ASN A 58 15.48 20.75 22.61
N PRO A 59 16.08 20.59 21.41
CA PRO A 59 16.71 19.33 21.03
C PRO A 59 17.84 18.91 22.00
N GLU A 60 18.49 19.88 22.67
CA GLU A 60 19.54 19.64 23.65
C GLU A 60 19.09 18.82 24.88
N LEU A 61 17.79 18.72 25.14
CA LEU A 61 17.25 17.91 26.23
C LEU A 61 17.19 16.41 25.89
N GLY A 62 17.49 16.02 24.65
CA GLY A 62 17.47 14.62 24.20
C GLY A 62 16.06 14.00 24.16
N LEU A 63 15.01 14.81 24.24
CA LEU A 63 13.61 14.37 24.17
C LEU A 63 13.13 14.16 22.73
N ILE A 64 13.84 14.76 21.77
CA ILE A 64 13.59 14.63 20.34
C ILE A 64 14.87 14.08 19.73
N ASN A 65 14.78 12.93 19.09
CA ASN A 65 15.93 12.32 18.43
C ASN A 65 16.07 12.90 17.02
N ILE A 66 17.08 13.76 16.85
CA ILE A 66 17.53 14.29 15.56
C ILE A 66 18.96 13.86 15.21
N ASP A 67 19.60 13.08 16.10
CA ASP A 67 20.98 12.62 15.91
C ASP A 67 21.04 11.39 15.00
N ASP A 68 20.06 10.50 15.14
CA ASP A 68 19.97 9.30 14.33
C ASP A 68 19.31 9.60 12.97
N PRO A 69 19.88 9.11 11.84
CA PRO A 69 19.23 9.19 10.55
C PRO A 69 17.85 8.52 10.57
N VAL A 70 16.88 9.16 9.92
CA VAL A 70 15.54 8.63 9.68
C VAL A 70 15.42 8.40 8.17
N PRO A 71 15.43 7.15 7.68
CA PRO A 71 15.30 6.85 6.25
C PRO A 71 13.94 7.25 5.68
N LEU A 72 13.92 7.75 4.44
CA LEU A 72 12.69 8.07 3.71
C LEU A 72 12.19 6.86 2.94
N HIS A 73 10.93 6.48 3.17
CA HIS A 73 10.24 5.49 2.37
C HIS A 73 9.03 6.14 1.68
N ILE A 74 8.92 6.03 0.35
CA ILE A 74 7.81 6.61 -0.41
C ILE A 74 6.97 5.49 -1.04
N SER A 75 5.69 5.46 -0.69
CA SER A 75 4.68 4.67 -1.40
C SER A 75 4.37 5.32 -2.75
N ALA A 76 4.73 4.64 -3.84
CA ALA A 76 4.71 5.22 -5.18
C ALA A 76 4.28 4.22 -6.27
N PHE A 77 3.11 4.44 -6.87
CA PHE A 77 2.57 3.57 -7.92
C PHE A 77 2.70 4.17 -9.33
N GLY A 78 2.53 5.50 -9.43
CA GLY A 78 2.50 6.22 -10.70
C GLY A 78 3.88 6.72 -11.16
N PRO A 79 4.03 7.10 -12.45
CA PRO A 79 5.31 7.60 -12.97
C PRO A 79 5.85 8.80 -12.21
N ARG A 80 4.99 9.78 -11.87
CA ARG A 80 5.42 10.98 -11.12
C ARG A 80 5.90 10.67 -9.71
N SER A 81 5.22 9.78 -8.98
CA SER A 81 5.64 9.40 -7.63
C SER A 81 6.94 8.58 -7.66
N ARG A 82 7.12 7.69 -8.63
CA ARG A 82 8.37 6.93 -8.80
C ARG A 82 9.55 7.83 -9.17
N ALA A 83 9.33 8.80 -10.04
CA ALA A 83 10.34 9.81 -10.35
C ALA A 83 10.74 10.63 -9.11
N LEU A 84 9.78 10.98 -8.24
CA LEU A 84 10.09 11.64 -6.97
C LEU A 84 10.88 10.73 -6.02
N THR A 85 10.48 9.46 -5.87
CA THR A 85 11.23 8.45 -5.11
C THR A 85 12.69 8.37 -5.58
N ALA A 86 12.91 8.32 -6.89
CA ALA A 86 14.24 8.29 -7.48
C ALA A 86 15.01 9.60 -7.26
N LYS A 87 14.38 10.76 -7.48
CA LYS A 87 14.97 12.08 -7.26
C LYS A 87 15.49 12.25 -5.83
N LEU A 88 14.72 11.78 -4.84
CA LEU A 88 15.06 11.89 -3.43
C LEU A 88 15.92 10.73 -2.91
N LYS A 89 16.27 9.76 -3.77
CA LYS A 89 16.93 8.51 -3.39
C LYS A 89 16.25 7.81 -2.20
N ALA A 90 14.92 7.88 -2.16
CA ALA A 90 14.13 7.28 -1.11
C ALA A 90 13.97 5.77 -1.33
N ALA A 91 13.82 5.02 -0.25
CA ALA A 91 13.31 3.65 -0.32
C ALA A 91 11.90 3.65 -0.92
N TRP A 92 11.59 2.63 -1.69
CA TRP A 92 10.33 2.51 -2.41
C TRP A 92 9.39 1.52 -1.73
N ILE A 93 8.10 1.87 -1.61
CA ILE A 93 7.04 0.97 -1.16
C ILE A 93 6.02 0.79 -2.29
N ASP A 94 5.67 -0.46 -2.58
CA ASP A 94 4.57 -0.84 -3.48
C ASP A 94 3.61 -1.82 -2.80
N ILE A 95 2.42 -2.01 -3.37
CA ILE A 95 1.49 -3.08 -3.01
C ILE A 95 1.53 -4.18 -4.08
N VAL A 96 1.85 -5.40 -3.65
CA VAL A 96 2.03 -6.53 -4.56
C VAL A 96 0.92 -7.55 -4.30
N PHE A 97 0.04 -7.69 -5.29
CA PHE A 97 -1.04 -8.69 -5.27
C PHE A 97 -0.64 -10.00 -5.93
N THR A 98 0.16 -9.95 -6.99
CA THR A 98 0.67 -11.15 -7.70
C THR A 98 2.12 -10.95 -8.10
N GLU A 99 2.88 -12.04 -8.24
CA GLU A 99 4.26 -12.02 -8.74
C GLU A 99 4.39 -11.23 -10.04
N ARG A 100 3.54 -11.54 -11.04
CA ARG A 100 3.53 -10.86 -12.34
C ARG A 100 3.42 -9.35 -12.21
N THR A 101 2.49 -8.87 -11.37
CA THR A 101 2.31 -7.43 -11.16
C THR A 101 3.48 -6.82 -10.39
N GLY A 102 3.98 -7.52 -9.36
CA GLY A 102 5.12 -7.06 -8.56
C GLY A 102 6.40 -6.90 -9.38
N ILE A 103 6.71 -7.86 -10.26
CA ILE A 103 7.86 -7.78 -11.18
C ILE A 103 7.72 -6.60 -12.13
N ARG A 104 6.54 -6.43 -12.75
CA ARG A 104 6.28 -5.32 -13.68
C ARG A 104 6.46 -3.97 -12.99
N ASP A 105 5.92 -3.81 -11.79
CA ASP A 105 5.96 -2.53 -11.10
C ASP A 105 7.36 -2.22 -10.53
N LEU A 106 8.11 -3.25 -10.11
CA LEU A 106 9.53 -3.14 -9.78
C LEU A 106 10.36 -2.69 -10.99
N GLN A 107 10.17 -3.30 -12.16
CA GLN A 107 10.87 -2.90 -13.39
C GLN A 107 10.62 -1.43 -13.72
N ARG A 108 9.39 -0.95 -13.55
CA ARG A 108 9.07 0.47 -13.77
C ARG A 108 9.75 1.38 -12.75
N MET A 109 9.89 0.96 -11.50
CA MET A 109 10.67 1.69 -10.49
C MET A 109 12.15 1.70 -10.84
N GLN A 110 12.73 0.56 -11.23
CA GLN A 110 14.11 0.45 -11.68
C GLN A 110 14.40 1.36 -12.88
N SER A 111 13.46 1.47 -13.83
CA SER A 111 13.56 2.43 -14.94
C SER A 111 13.61 3.87 -14.43
N SER A 112 12.66 4.29 -13.59
CA SER A 112 12.67 5.65 -13.01
C SER A 112 13.92 5.92 -12.16
N TRP A 113 14.45 4.91 -11.47
CA TRP A 113 15.67 4.98 -10.68
C TRP A 113 16.91 5.22 -11.56
N ALA A 114 17.03 4.46 -12.64
CA ALA A 114 18.13 4.61 -13.61
C ALA A 114 18.04 5.94 -14.38
N GLU A 115 16.84 6.40 -14.75
CA GLU A 115 16.62 7.69 -15.39
C GLU A 115 17.08 8.88 -14.52
N ALA A 116 17.01 8.75 -13.20
CA ALA A 116 17.54 9.73 -12.25
C ALA A 116 19.07 9.64 -12.06
N GLY A 117 19.74 8.67 -12.69
CA GLY A 117 21.19 8.46 -12.59
C GLY A 117 21.63 7.76 -11.29
N ASN A 118 20.73 7.07 -10.60
CA ASN A 118 21.05 6.36 -9.37
C ASN A 118 21.64 4.97 -9.65
N ALA A 119 22.50 4.49 -8.76
CA ALA A 119 23.06 3.14 -8.85
C ALA A 119 21.98 2.09 -8.53
N PRO A 120 21.84 1.00 -9.31
CA PRO A 120 20.79 0.00 -9.10
C PRO A 120 20.78 -0.61 -7.69
N GLU A 121 21.95 -0.82 -7.10
CA GLU A 121 22.16 -1.41 -5.77
C GLU A 121 21.66 -0.52 -4.62
N ASP A 122 21.48 0.79 -4.86
CA ASP A 122 20.97 1.73 -3.86
C ASP A 122 19.43 1.68 -3.73
N LEU A 123 18.73 0.99 -4.64
CA LEU A 123 17.28 0.89 -4.61
C LEU A 123 16.84 -0.09 -3.50
N TYR A 124 16.33 0.45 -2.40
CA TYR A 124 15.64 -0.35 -1.39
C TYR A 124 14.15 -0.50 -1.73
N ALA A 125 13.72 -1.69 -2.11
CA ALA A 125 12.34 -1.96 -2.55
C ALA A 125 11.58 -2.80 -1.51
N THR A 126 10.51 -2.24 -0.96
CA THR A 126 9.60 -2.91 -0.02
C THR A 126 8.30 -3.26 -0.71
N MET A 127 7.94 -4.55 -0.72
CA MET A 127 6.60 -4.99 -1.11
C MET A 127 5.70 -5.08 0.14
N LEU A 128 4.60 -4.33 0.15
CA LEU A 128 3.46 -4.60 1.01
C LEU A 128 2.58 -5.65 0.33
N THR A 129 2.16 -6.66 1.07
CA THR A 129 1.24 -7.68 0.54
C THR A 129 0.20 -8.11 1.54
N LEU A 130 -0.86 -8.74 1.04
CA LEU A 130 -1.96 -9.30 1.81
C LEU A 130 -2.39 -10.61 1.15
N GLY A 131 -2.68 -11.64 1.94
CA GLY A 131 -3.11 -12.91 1.41
C GLY A 131 -3.27 -13.98 2.48
N CYS A 132 -3.73 -15.15 2.04
CA CYS A 132 -3.84 -16.35 2.84
C CYS A 132 -2.79 -17.37 2.38
N VAL A 133 -2.12 -18.01 3.35
CA VAL A 133 -1.34 -19.23 3.10
C VAL A 133 -2.32 -20.39 3.14
N LEU A 134 -2.71 -20.90 1.98
CA LEU A 134 -3.71 -21.95 1.87
C LEU A 134 -3.17 -23.30 2.36
N ALA A 135 -4.02 -24.03 3.09
CA ALA A 135 -3.79 -25.44 3.36
C ALA A 135 -3.97 -26.27 2.07
N GLU A 136 -3.47 -27.50 2.08
CA GLU A 136 -3.61 -28.41 0.94
C GLU A 136 -5.10 -28.64 0.61
N GLY A 137 -5.48 -28.34 -0.64
CA GLY A 137 -6.86 -28.47 -1.10
C GLY A 137 -7.84 -27.39 -0.59
N GLU A 138 -7.38 -26.39 0.15
CA GLU A 138 -8.23 -25.30 0.64
C GLU A 138 -8.70 -24.41 -0.51
N ALA A 139 -10.00 -24.14 -0.55
CA ALA A 139 -10.59 -23.23 -1.53
C ALA A 139 -10.20 -21.77 -1.23
N TYR A 140 -10.01 -20.97 -2.28
CA TYR A 140 -9.66 -19.56 -2.17
C TYR A 140 -10.75 -18.71 -1.48
N ASP A 141 -11.98 -19.22 -1.43
CA ASP A 141 -13.14 -18.62 -0.77
C ASP A 141 -13.61 -19.39 0.47
N SER A 142 -12.75 -20.22 1.06
CA SER A 142 -13.00 -20.75 2.40
C SER A 142 -13.22 -19.60 3.40
N ASP A 143 -13.97 -19.83 4.49
CA ASP A 143 -14.17 -18.80 5.51
C ASP A 143 -12.83 -18.28 6.07
N ARG A 144 -11.84 -19.18 6.21
CA ARG A 144 -10.49 -18.85 6.69
C ARG A 144 -9.76 -17.96 5.68
N ALA A 145 -9.76 -18.34 4.41
CA ALA A 145 -9.12 -17.61 3.31
C ALA A 145 -9.77 -16.23 3.11
N ILE A 146 -11.09 -16.13 3.20
CA ILE A 146 -11.78 -14.83 3.14
C ILE A 146 -11.41 -13.95 4.31
N ALA A 147 -11.36 -14.48 5.54
CA ALA A 147 -11.00 -13.66 6.68
C ALA A 147 -9.49 -13.29 6.72
N HIS A 148 -8.62 -13.97 5.99
CA HIS A 148 -7.20 -13.58 5.80
C HIS A 148 -7.00 -12.62 4.62
N ALA A 149 -7.55 -12.97 3.45
CA ALA A 149 -7.24 -12.31 2.18
C ALA A 149 -8.36 -11.41 1.67
N GLY A 150 -9.61 -11.68 2.07
CA GLY A 150 -10.79 -10.94 1.62
C GLY A 150 -10.72 -9.43 1.82
N PRO A 151 -10.19 -8.89 2.95
CA PRO A 151 -10.04 -7.44 3.11
C PRO A 151 -9.09 -6.84 2.06
N GLY A 152 -8.06 -7.57 1.65
CA GLY A 152 -7.15 -7.20 0.57
C GLY A 152 -7.82 -7.25 -0.80
N ALA A 153 -8.60 -8.29 -1.07
CA ALA A 153 -9.36 -8.43 -2.31
C ALA A 153 -10.39 -7.30 -2.49
N ALA A 154 -11.04 -6.88 -1.39
CA ALA A 154 -12.01 -5.79 -1.39
C ALA A 154 -11.41 -4.43 -1.75
N ILE A 155 -10.10 -4.19 -1.50
CA ILE A 155 -9.41 -2.94 -1.87
C ILE A 155 -9.57 -2.64 -3.36
N PHE A 156 -9.43 -3.66 -4.21
CA PHE A 156 -9.61 -3.52 -5.64
C PHE A 156 -11.00 -2.95 -5.96
N MET A 157 -12.04 -3.52 -5.35
CA MET A 157 -13.43 -3.07 -5.56
C MET A 157 -13.64 -1.64 -5.02
N HIS A 158 -13.13 -1.34 -3.83
CA HIS A 158 -13.22 0.01 -3.23
C HIS A 158 -12.57 1.06 -4.13
N ALA A 159 -11.40 0.74 -4.71
CA ALA A 159 -10.68 1.63 -5.59
C ALA A 159 -11.45 1.94 -6.87
N ILE A 160 -11.98 0.90 -7.54
CA ILE A 160 -12.73 1.04 -8.79
C ILE A 160 -14.06 1.74 -8.57
N VAL A 161 -14.88 1.27 -7.63
CA VAL A 161 -16.22 1.82 -7.37
C VAL A 161 -16.15 3.31 -7.06
N GLU A 162 -15.21 3.73 -6.20
CA GLU A 162 -15.06 5.15 -5.88
C GLU A 162 -14.52 5.97 -7.06
N ALA A 163 -13.60 5.41 -7.85
CA ALA A 163 -13.06 6.10 -9.02
C ALA A 163 -14.16 6.35 -10.06
N GLU A 164 -14.96 5.34 -10.37
CA GLU A 164 -16.10 5.46 -11.30
C GLU A 164 -17.18 6.38 -10.74
N ALA A 165 -17.48 6.32 -9.43
CA ALA A 165 -18.46 7.19 -8.80
C ALA A 165 -18.06 8.68 -8.81
N LYS A 166 -16.75 8.99 -8.73
CA LYS A 166 -16.24 10.37 -8.78
C LYS A 166 -16.01 10.86 -10.22
N GLY A 167 -15.50 10.00 -11.09
CA GLY A 167 -15.11 10.35 -12.46
C GLY A 167 -16.25 10.27 -13.47
N GLY A 168 -17.28 9.46 -13.21
CA GLY A 168 -18.39 9.21 -14.14
C GLY A 168 -18.07 8.20 -15.25
N ASP A 169 -16.80 7.97 -15.54
CA ASP A 169 -16.34 7.02 -16.57
C ASP A 169 -16.16 5.61 -16.00
N LYS A 170 -16.60 4.60 -16.74
CA LYS A 170 -16.32 3.19 -16.42
C LYS A 170 -14.87 2.84 -16.77
N ILE A 171 -14.18 2.17 -15.84
CA ILE A 171 -12.84 1.63 -16.04
C ILE A 171 -12.94 0.36 -16.89
N ASN A 172 -12.05 0.19 -17.88
CA ASN A 172 -12.04 -1.04 -18.65
C ASN A 172 -11.55 -2.23 -17.78
N LEU A 173 -12.39 -3.25 -17.62
CA LEU A 173 -12.11 -4.44 -16.80
C LEU A 173 -12.50 -5.71 -17.57
N PRO A 174 -11.86 -6.86 -17.30
CA PRO A 174 -12.36 -8.16 -17.74
C PRO A 174 -13.82 -8.38 -17.30
N ASP A 175 -14.60 -9.09 -18.12
CA ASP A 175 -16.05 -9.28 -17.91
C ASP A 175 -16.40 -9.76 -16.50
N TRP A 176 -15.69 -10.78 -15.99
CA TRP A 176 -15.94 -11.30 -14.65
C TRP A 176 -15.69 -10.27 -13.52
N GLN A 177 -14.73 -9.36 -13.70
CA GLN A 177 -14.48 -8.26 -12.75
C GLN A 177 -15.55 -7.18 -12.90
N ARG A 178 -15.98 -6.91 -14.13
CA ARG A 178 -17.04 -5.94 -14.43
C ARG A 178 -18.35 -6.34 -13.77
N ASP A 179 -18.72 -7.62 -13.85
CA ASP A 179 -19.95 -8.13 -13.21
C ASP A 179 -19.93 -7.95 -11.68
N LEU A 180 -18.79 -8.18 -11.04
CA LEU A 180 -18.64 -7.94 -9.60
C LEU A 180 -18.72 -6.44 -9.28
N VAL A 181 -18.08 -5.58 -10.08
CA VAL A 181 -18.03 -4.13 -9.84
C VAL A 181 -19.42 -3.50 -10.04
N ASP A 182 -20.15 -3.94 -11.04
CA ASP A 182 -21.51 -3.47 -11.29
C ASP A 182 -22.48 -3.90 -10.17
N GLN A 183 -22.33 -5.10 -9.59
CA GLN A 183 -23.04 -5.49 -8.36
C GLN A 183 -22.64 -4.63 -7.15
N TYR A 184 -21.34 -4.36 -6.98
CA TYR A 184 -20.87 -3.48 -5.93
C TYR A 184 -21.45 -2.07 -6.08
N HIS A 185 -21.55 -1.53 -7.29
CA HIS A 185 -22.20 -0.23 -7.53
C HIS A 185 -23.64 -0.18 -7.05
N GLN A 186 -24.41 -1.27 -7.22
CA GLN A 186 -25.77 -1.36 -6.69
C GLN A 186 -25.77 -1.27 -5.16
N LEU A 187 -24.85 -1.98 -4.49
CA LEU A 187 -24.67 -1.89 -3.05
C LEU A 187 -24.27 -0.45 -2.62
N TYR A 188 -23.32 0.16 -3.32
CA TYR A 188 -22.84 1.52 -3.06
C TYR A 188 -23.94 2.59 -3.17
N GLN A 189 -24.97 2.38 -4.00
CA GLN A 189 -26.11 3.29 -4.09
C GLN A 189 -26.87 3.40 -2.76
N SER A 190 -26.91 2.32 -1.96
CA SER A 190 -27.60 2.27 -0.67
C SER A 190 -26.86 2.96 0.47
N TYR A 191 -25.56 3.25 0.31
CA TYR A 191 -24.71 3.75 1.40
C TYR A 191 -25.12 5.13 1.90
N GLN A 192 -24.93 5.32 3.21
CA GLN A 192 -25.27 6.54 3.94
C GLN A 192 -24.08 7.04 4.78
N PRO A 193 -24.02 8.36 5.04
CA PRO A 193 -24.88 9.40 4.45
C PRO A 193 -24.55 9.61 2.96
N VAL A 194 -25.51 10.12 2.18
CA VAL A 194 -25.39 10.25 0.71
C VAL A 194 -24.16 11.05 0.26
N ASP A 195 -23.77 12.07 1.02
CA ASP A 195 -22.61 12.94 0.79
C ASP A 195 -21.29 12.38 1.35
N ALA A 196 -21.33 11.27 2.09
CA ALA A 196 -20.14 10.61 2.63
C ALA A 196 -20.16 9.08 2.47
N LYS A 197 -20.70 8.58 1.34
CA LYS A 197 -20.74 7.14 1.01
C LYS A 197 -19.37 6.44 1.09
N TYR A 198 -18.29 7.19 0.89
CA TYR A 198 -16.92 6.70 1.02
C TYR A 198 -16.62 6.14 2.42
N LEU A 199 -17.29 6.60 3.48
CA LEU A 199 -17.12 6.05 4.84
C LEU A 199 -17.61 4.61 4.92
N SER A 200 -18.78 4.34 4.33
CA SER A 200 -19.33 2.98 4.24
C SER A 200 -18.47 2.11 3.32
N LEU A 201 -18.05 2.65 2.17
CA LEU A 201 -17.22 1.96 1.19
C LEU A 201 -15.89 1.47 1.80
N HIS A 202 -15.21 2.33 2.55
CA HIS A 202 -13.90 2.03 3.14
C HIS A 202 -13.96 1.39 4.53
N ARG A 203 -15.16 1.17 5.09
CA ARG A 203 -15.29 0.49 6.37
C ARG A 203 -14.77 -0.95 6.24
N GLY A 204 -13.81 -1.31 7.08
CA GLY A 204 -13.16 -2.63 7.08
C GLY A 204 -11.95 -2.73 6.15
N HIS A 205 -11.57 -1.66 5.45
CA HIS A 205 -10.41 -1.63 4.56
C HIS A 205 -9.15 -2.21 5.23
N MET A 206 -8.57 -3.26 4.62
CA MET A 206 -7.42 -4.02 5.13
C MET A 206 -7.59 -4.63 6.54
N MET A 207 -8.82 -4.77 7.04
CA MET A 207 -9.09 -5.31 8.38
C MET A 207 -10.11 -6.45 8.37
N PHE A 208 -11.26 -6.26 7.74
CA PHE A 208 -12.32 -7.28 7.68
C PHE A 208 -13.22 -7.05 6.45
N VAL A 209 -13.85 -8.12 5.98
CA VAL A 209 -14.88 -8.06 4.93
C VAL A 209 -16.21 -7.78 5.60
N ARG A 210 -16.99 -6.82 5.08
CA ARG A 210 -18.33 -6.55 5.61
C ARG A 210 -19.33 -7.61 5.15
N ASP A 211 -20.33 -7.88 5.99
CA ASP A 211 -21.39 -8.86 5.67
C ASP A 211 -22.13 -8.51 4.37
N ASP A 212 -22.35 -7.21 4.11
CA ASP A 212 -23.06 -6.73 2.93
C ASP A 212 -22.25 -6.88 1.62
N GLU A 213 -20.92 -6.88 1.68
CA GLU A 213 -20.04 -7.05 0.51
C GLU A 213 -19.47 -8.47 0.38
N ARG A 214 -19.63 -9.33 1.39
CA ARG A 214 -19.03 -10.67 1.48
C ARG A 214 -19.27 -11.53 0.23
N HIS A 215 -20.48 -11.48 -0.32
CA HIS A 215 -20.86 -12.25 -1.50
C HIS A 215 -20.09 -11.84 -2.78
N LEU A 216 -19.45 -10.66 -2.79
CA LEU A 216 -18.62 -10.17 -3.89
C LEU A 216 -17.16 -10.62 -3.77
N VAL A 217 -16.75 -11.13 -2.61
CA VAL A 217 -15.38 -11.61 -2.34
C VAL A 217 -15.28 -13.08 -2.75
N THR A 218 -15.17 -13.31 -4.05
CA THR A 218 -15.09 -14.66 -4.64
C THR A 218 -13.68 -15.24 -4.59
N GLY A 219 -13.56 -16.57 -4.77
CA GLY A 219 -12.26 -17.24 -4.83
C GLY A 219 -11.38 -16.72 -5.97
N ASP A 220 -11.96 -16.41 -7.12
CA ASP A 220 -11.23 -15.82 -8.26
C ASP A 220 -10.76 -14.40 -7.96
N LEU A 221 -11.57 -13.61 -7.24
CA LEU A 221 -11.15 -12.28 -6.81
C LEU A 221 -9.97 -12.36 -5.84
N ILE A 222 -10.04 -13.27 -4.85
CA ILE A 222 -8.92 -13.51 -3.92
C ILE A 222 -7.68 -13.98 -4.69
N ARG A 223 -7.82 -14.95 -5.58
CA ARG A 223 -6.69 -15.47 -6.38
C ARG A 223 -5.98 -14.40 -7.20
N GLU A 224 -6.72 -13.48 -7.81
CA GLU A 224 -6.18 -12.48 -8.74
C GLU A 224 -5.79 -11.15 -8.07
N LYS A 225 -6.36 -10.84 -6.90
CA LYS A 225 -6.20 -9.54 -6.22
C LYS A 225 -5.58 -9.65 -4.83
N THR A 226 -5.01 -10.80 -4.47
CA THR A 226 -4.26 -10.99 -3.22
C THR A 226 -3.11 -11.95 -3.45
N PHE A 227 -2.12 -11.92 -2.57
CA PHE A 227 -0.96 -12.80 -2.62
C PHE A 227 -1.27 -14.11 -1.88
N THR A 228 -2.31 -14.79 -2.34
CA THR A 228 -2.84 -16.03 -1.77
C THR A 228 -2.38 -17.25 -2.57
N GLY A 229 -1.98 -18.29 -1.87
CA GLY A 229 -1.53 -19.54 -2.48
C GLY A 229 -1.11 -20.56 -1.44
N THR A 230 -0.78 -21.76 -1.91
CA THR A 230 -0.16 -22.79 -1.07
C THR A 230 1.25 -22.36 -0.65
N ARG A 231 1.78 -23.01 0.40
CA ARG A 231 3.14 -22.75 0.89
C ARG A 231 4.19 -22.75 -0.22
N ASP A 232 4.20 -23.79 -1.05
CA ASP A 232 5.24 -23.97 -2.08
C ASP A 232 5.15 -22.90 -3.17
N GLU A 233 3.93 -22.58 -3.63
CA GLU A 233 3.70 -21.48 -4.57
C GLU A 233 4.16 -20.14 -4.02
N LEU A 234 3.90 -19.87 -2.73
CA LEU A 234 4.28 -18.60 -2.10
C LEU A 234 5.79 -18.50 -1.91
N VAL A 235 6.46 -19.59 -1.52
CA VAL A 235 7.93 -19.63 -1.44
C VAL A 235 8.55 -19.36 -2.82
N GLU A 236 8.04 -20.02 -3.86
CA GLU A 236 8.52 -19.82 -5.23
C GLU A 236 8.34 -18.36 -5.69
N ARG A 237 7.10 -17.83 -5.60
CA ARG A 237 6.78 -16.45 -6.01
C ARG A 237 7.62 -15.42 -5.27
N LEU A 238 7.79 -15.58 -3.95
CA LEU A 238 8.59 -14.66 -3.14
C LEU A 238 10.08 -14.77 -3.45
N THR A 239 10.59 -15.97 -3.72
CA THR A 239 11.98 -16.17 -4.17
C THR A 239 12.22 -15.47 -5.50
N ASN A 240 11.26 -15.56 -6.44
CA ASN A 240 11.34 -14.84 -7.72
C ASN A 240 11.33 -13.33 -7.51
N LEU A 241 10.47 -12.80 -6.64
CA LEU A 241 10.42 -11.35 -6.33
C LEU A 241 11.70 -10.86 -5.63
N LYS A 242 12.25 -11.63 -4.70
CA LYS A 242 13.55 -11.37 -4.07
C LYS A 242 14.65 -11.31 -5.13
N ASN A 243 14.73 -12.31 -6.01
CA ASN A 243 15.73 -12.39 -7.08
C ASN A 243 15.56 -11.26 -8.12
N ALA A 244 14.34 -10.76 -8.32
CA ALA A 244 14.07 -9.63 -9.19
C ALA A 244 14.55 -8.29 -8.60
N GLY A 245 14.73 -8.20 -7.28
CA GLY A 245 15.29 -7.03 -6.59
C GLY A 245 14.43 -6.44 -5.47
N TYR A 246 13.37 -7.12 -4.99
CA TYR A 246 12.73 -6.71 -3.74
C TYR A 246 13.66 -6.96 -2.54
N SER A 247 13.84 -5.94 -1.71
CA SER A 247 14.71 -5.96 -0.53
C SER A 247 13.97 -6.41 0.73
N GLN A 248 12.67 -6.11 0.82
CA GLN A 248 11.85 -6.37 2.00
C GLN A 248 10.42 -6.73 1.62
N ILE A 249 9.80 -7.57 2.44
CA ILE A 249 8.36 -7.84 2.45
C ILE A 249 7.74 -7.35 3.76
N ALA A 250 6.58 -6.71 3.64
CA ALA A 250 5.66 -6.41 4.73
C ALA A 250 4.34 -7.15 4.46
N VAL A 251 3.93 -8.02 5.38
CA VAL A 251 2.67 -8.75 5.28
C VAL A 251 1.62 -8.02 6.14
N GLN A 252 0.52 -7.59 5.53
CA GLN A 252 -0.61 -7.04 6.26
C GLN A 252 -1.28 -8.14 7.07
N TYR A 253 -1.50 -7.83 8.33
CA TYR A 253 -2.17 -8.68 9.28
C TYR A 253 -3.60 -8.16 9.55
N ASN A 254 -4.57 -9.06 9.73
CA ASN A 254 -5.96 -8.70 10.02
C ASN A 254 -6.26 -8.87 11.52
N PRO A 255 -6.98 -7.95 12.17
CA PRO A 255 -7.35 -8.08 13.58
C PRO A 255 -8.01 -9.43 13.91
N GLY A 256 -7.54 -10.10 14.95
CA GLY A 256 -8.06 -11.39 15.42
C GLY A 256 -7.69 -12.60 14.57
N ARG A 257 -6.70 -12.47 13.68
CA ARG A 257 -6.19 -13.55 12.82
C ARG A 257 -4.75 -13.92 13.14
N GLU A 258 -4.43 -14.11 14.43
CA GLU A 258 -3.04 -14.27 14.91
C GLU A 258 -2.38 -15.50 14.27
N ASP A 259 -3.20 -16.45 13.80
CA ASP A 259 -2.83 -17.60 12.98
C ASP A 259 -2.04 -17.23 11.72
N MET A 260 -2.26 -16.04 11.13
CA MET A 260 -1.48 -15.55 9.99
C MET A 260 0.02 -15.50 10.27
N LEU A 261 0.43 -15.16 11.50
CA LEU A 261 1.86 -15.08 11.83
C LEU A 261 2.52 -16.45 11.76
N GLU A 262 1.85 -17.48 12.30
CA GLU A 262 2.33 -18.86 12.28
C GLU A 262 2.35 -19.44 10.85
N ASP A 263 1.43 -19.00 10.00
CA ASP A 263 1.35 -19.40 8.59
C ASP A 263 2.46 -18.74 7.74
N TRP A 264 2.68 -17.43 7.91
CA TRP A 264 3.63 -16.67 7.09
C TRP A 264 5.09 -16.84 7.54
N ALA A 265 5.37 -16.97 8.84
CA ALA A 265 6.75 -17.01 9.34
C ALA A 265 7.61 -18.15 8.72
N PRO A 266 7.11 -19.39 8.57
CA PRO A 266 7.87 -20.47 7.93
C PRO A 266 8.17 -20.22 6.45
N ILE A 267 7.30 -19.51 5.73
CA ILE A 267 7.51 -19.13 4.32
C ILE A 267 8.62 -18.08 4.25
N LEU A 268 8.54 -17.04 5.08
CA LEU A 268 9.56 -15.99 5.13
C LEU A 268 10.94 -16.55 5.51
N GLY A 269 10.98 -17.49 6.46
CA GLY A 269 12.22 -18.19 6.82
C GLY A 269 12.81 -19.02 5.66
N ALA A 270 11.96 -19.70 4.88
CA ALA A 270 12.41 -20.46 3.71
C ALA A 270 12.99 -19.55 2.61
N VAL A 271 12.33 -18.42 2.32
CA VAL A 271 12.77 -17.44 1.31
C VAL A 271 14.05 -16.70 1.76
N GLN A 272 14.22 -16.48 3.06
CA GLN A 272 15.44 -15.88 3.60
C GLN A 272 16.64 -16.82 3.45
N ALA A 273 16.43 -18.13 3.63
CA ALA A 273 17.48 -19.15 3.54
C ALA A 273 17.89 -19.50 2.09
N ALA A 274 16.99 -19.30 1.12
CA ALA A 274 17.24 -19.49 -0.32
C ALA A 274 18.05 -18.32 -0.92
#